data_AF-A0A3C1DEQ3-F1
#
_entry.id   AF-A0A3C1DEQ3-F1
#
_cell.length_a   1.000
_cell.length_b   1.000
_cell.length_c   1.000
_cell.angle_alpha   90.00
_cell.angle_beta   90.00
_cell.angle_gamma   90.00
#
_symmetry.space_group_name_H-M   'P 1'
#
loop_
_entity.id
_entity.type
_entity.pdbx_description
1 polymer ?
#
loop_
_entity_poly.entity_id
_entity_poly.type
_entity_poly.pdbx_seq_one_letter_code
_entity_poly.pdbx_strand_id
1 'polypeptide(L)'
;MLDWKRTSAGETALLVEGARRVGKTTLAKRFAEREYSASMVIDFAHTSNDVRETFNLYATDLDRLFQRLQTLTSTRLQEGDSLVVFDEVQRFPPARELLKHLVEDGRYHYLETGSLVSIRRRRARFVLYVAHQLPFAALIAVDAY
;
A
#
# COMPACT_ATOMS: atom_id res chain seq x y z
N MET A 1 -11.25 6.49 -3.37
CA MET A 1 -10.41 5.88 -2.31
C MET A 1 -11.09 5.96 -0.94
N LEU A 2 -11.73 7.08 -0.60
CA LEU A 2 -12.56 7.23 0.60
C LEU A 2 -13.65 6.17 0.75
N ASP A 3 -14.38 5.89 -0.34
CA ASP A 3 -15.42 4.86 -0.33
C ASP A 3 -14.86 3.50 0.06
N TRP A 4 -13.68 3.12 -0.46
CA TRP A 4 -13.01 1.89 -0.06
C TRP A 4 -12.71 1.88 1.44
N LYS A 5 -12.12 2.94 2.00
CA LYS A 5 -11.83 3.00 3.45
C LYS A 5 -13.10 2.78 4.28
N ARG A 6 -14.21 3.41 3.87
CA ARG A 6 -15.50 3.35 4.57
C ARG A 6 -16.22 2.00 4.42
N THR A 7 -16.14 1.38 3.25
CA THR A 7 -16.90 0.17 2.91
C THR A 7 -16.14 -1.13 3.16
N SER A 8 -14.82 -1.10 3.00
CA SER A 8 -13.94 -2.25 3.25
C SER A 8 -13.76 -2.53 4.74
N ALA A 9 -13.75 -1.50 5.58
CA ALA A 9 -13.48 -1.61 7.02
C ALA A 9 -12.23 -2.47 7.35
N GLY A 10 -11.21 -2.44 6.48
CA GLY A 10 -9.98 -3.23 6.61
C GLY A 10 -10.01 -4.64 6.00
N GLU A 11 -11.15 -5.15 5.51
CA GLU A 11 -11.29 -6.52 5.00
C GLU A 11 -10.65 -6.76 3.62
N THR A 12 -10.31 -5.68 2.91
CA THR A 12 -9.65 -5.72 1.60
C THR A 12 -8.51 -4.70 1.52
N ALA A 13 -7.50 -5.01 0.71
CA ALA A 13 -6.49 -4.03 0.31
C ALA A 13 -6.94 -3.24 -0.92
N LEU A 14 -6.48 -1.99 -1.03
CA LEU A 14 -6.70 -1.15 -2.20
C LEU A 14 -5.55 -1.32 -3.19
N LEU A 15 -5.87 -1.64 -4.43
CA LEU A 15 -4.89 -1.71 -5.51
C LEU A 15 -5.03 -0.50 -6.42
N VAL A 16 -3.99 0.35 -6.48
CA VAL A 16 -3.90 1.49 -7.38
C VAL A 16 -3.06 1.12 -8.60
N GLU A 17 -3.73 0.94 -9.74
CA GLU A 17 -3.08 0.62 -11.01
C GLU A 17 -3.10 1.75 -12.00
N GLY A 18 -2.14 1.75 -12.92
CA GLY A 18 -2.10 2.70 -14.03
C GLY A 18 -0.81 2.57 -14.83
N ALA A 19 -0.70 3.39 -15.88
CA ALA A 19 0.53 3.48 -16.66
C ALA A 19 1.73 3.92 -15.78
N ARG A 20 2.95 3.72 -16.28
CA ARG A 20 4.14 4.25 -15.59
C ARG A 20 4.09 5.79 -15.62
N ARG A 21 4.60 6.43 -14.55
CA ARG A 21 4.73 7.90 -14.43
C ARG A 21 3.40 8.69 -14.39
N VAL A 22 2.29 8.08 -13.97
CA VAL A 22 0.99 8.76 -13.82
C VAL A 22 0.71 9.30 -12.40
N GLY A 23 1.69 9.25 -11.50
CA GLY A 23 1.54 9.80 -10.15
C GLY A 23 0.86 8.88 -9.11
N LYS A 24 0.86 7.55 -9.31
CA LYS A 24 0.26 6.58 -8.35
C LYS A 24 0.85 6.70 -6.94
N THR A 25 2.18 6.74 -6.82
CA THR A 25 2.87 6.96 -5.56
C THR A 25 2.45 8.27 -4.90
N THR A 26 2.32 9.34 -5.69
CA THR A 26 1.88 10.66 -5.20
C THR A 26 0.44 10.61 -4.68
N LEU A 27 -0.46 9.93 -5.39
CA LEU A 27 -1.85 9.73 -4.97
C LEU A 27 -1.92 8.93 -3.66
N ALA A 28 -1.18 7.82 -3.57
CA ALA A 28 -1.12 6.99 -2.37
C ALA A 28 -0.61 7.77 -1.15
N LYS A 29 0.47 8.54 -1.31
CA LYS A 29 1.03 9.39 -0.25
C LYS A 29 0.05 10.47 0.21
N ARG A 30 -0.58 11.20 -0.73
CA ARG A 30 -1.56 12.25 -0.39
C ARG A 30 -2.79 11.68 0.32
N PHE A 31 -3.27 10.52 -0.13
CA PHE A 31 -4.37 9.84 0.54
C PHE A 31 -3.97 9.41 1.96
N ALA A 32 -2.76 8.86 2.12
CA ALA A 32 -2.23 8.47 3.43
C ALA A 32 -2.17 9.64 4.41
N GLU A 33 -1.61 10.78 3.96
CA GLU A 33 -1.45 12.00 4.76
C GLU A 33 -2.77 12.64 5.18
N ARG A 34 -3.82 12.53 4.34
CA ARG A 34 -5.13 13.12 4.63
C ARG A 34 -6.00 12.25 5.51
N GLU A 35 -5.90 10.94 5.37
CA GLU A 35 -6.88 10.01 5.91
C GLU A 35 -6.39 9.18 7.09
N TYR A 36 -5.10 9.23 7.46
CA TYR A 36 -4.56 8.39 8.53
C TYR A 36 -3.66 9.21 9.45
N SER A 37 -3.65 8.88 10.75
CA SER A 37 -2.74 9.51 11.70
C SER A 37 -1.27 9.14 11.47
N ALA A 38 -1.03 7.95 10.92
CA ALA A 38 0.30 7.52 10.50
C ALA A 38 0.26 6.67 9.23
N SER A 39 1.36 6.72 8.47
CA SER A 39 1.51 5.85 7.31
C SER A 39 2.96 5.41 7.11
N MET A 40 3.12 4.18 6.65
CA MET A 40 4.41 3.61 6.26
C MET A 40 4.40 3.36 4.77
N VAL A 41 5.29 4.03 4.03
CA VAL A 41 5.42 3.86 2.58
C VAL A 41 6.69 3.09 2.27
N ILE A 42 6.54 1.90 1.70
CA ILE A 42 7.66 1.05 1.29
C ILE A 42 7.70 1.03 -0.25
N ASP A 43 8.72 1.70 -0.79
CA ASP A 43 9.01 1.67 -2.23
C ASP A 43 9.90 0.48 -2.56
N PHE A 44 9.31 -0.59 -3.08
CA PHE A 44 10.04 -1.81 -3.42
C PHE A 44 10.95 -1.66 -4.65
N ALA A 45 10.99 -0.52 -5.33
CA ALA A 45 12.03 -0.23 -6.31
C ALA A 45 13.30 0.32 -5.66
N HIS A 46 13.20 0.96 -4.49
CA HIS A 46 14.29 1.74 -3.87
C HIS A 46 14.57 1.42 -2.40
N THR A 47 13.82 0.51 -1.76
CA THR A 47 14.00 0.13 -0.36
C THR A 47 15.29 -0.65 -0.11
N SER A 48 15.80 -0.60 1.14
CA SER A 48 17.02 -1.28 1.55
C SER A 48 16.87 -2.80 1.56
N ASN A 49 18.01 -3.50 1.57
CA ASN A 49 18.03 -4.96 1.74
C ASN A 49 17.46 -5.38 3.09
N ASP A 50 17.70 -4.62 4.16
CA ASP A 50 17.20 -4.92 5.50
C ASP A 50 15.66 -4.95 5.56
N VAL A 51 15.00 -4.04 4.84
CA VAL A 51 13.53 -4.05 4.74
C VAL A 51 13.06 -5.32 4.03
N ARG A 52 13.68 -5.69 2.91
CA ARG A 52 13.35 -6.93 2.17
C ARG A 52 13.61 -8.18 3.01
N GLU A 53 14.73 -8.22 3.71
CA GLU A 53 15.09 -9.31 4.60
C GLU A 53 14.09 -9.43 5.76
N THR A 54 13.59 -8.31 6.29
CA THR A 54 12.55 -8.32 7.32
C THR A 54 11.29 -9.05 6.85
N PHE A 55 10.83 -8.82 5.62
CA PHE A 55 9.72 -9.59 5.05
C PHE A 55 10.05 -11.09 4.92
N ASN A 56 11.25 -11.43 4.48
CA ASN A 56 11.66 -12.83 4.29
C ASN A 56 11.76 -13.60 5.62
N LEU A 57 12.27 -12.97 6.67
CA LEU A 57 12.51 -13.61 7.97
C LEU A 57 11.27 -13.67 8.86
N TYR A 58 10.36 -12.69 8.76
CA TYR A 58 9.27 -12.51 9.73
C TYR A 58 7.88 -12.60 9.10
N ALA A 59 7.74 -13.16 7.90
CA ALA A 59 6.43 -13.36 7.26
C ALA A 59 5.43 -14.16 8.12
N THR A 60 5.91 -15.00 9.05
CA THR A 60 5.07 -15.81 9.96
C THR A 60 4.94 -15.22 11.37
N ASP A 61 5.61 -14.10 11.67
CA ASP A 61 5.59 -13.41 12.95
C ASP A 61 5.37 -11.91 12.70
N LEU A 62 4.09 -11.54 12.56
CA LEU A 62 3.69 -10.18 12.17
C LEU A 62 4.08 -9.13 13.22
N ASP A 63 4.15 -9.52 14.51
CA ASP A 63 4.61 -8.62 15.57
C ASP A 63 6.06 -8.21 15.35
N ARG A 64 6.95 -9.19 15.09
CA ARG A 64 8.36 -8.91 14.79
C ARG A 64 8.54 -8.20 13.45
N LEU A 65 7.75 -8.57 12.44
CA LEU A 65 7.74 -7.90 11.14
C LEU A 65 7.48 -6.40 11.34
N PHE A 66 6.38 -6.03 12.00
CA PHE A 66 6.03 -4.63 12.17
C PHE A 66 6.94 -3.91 13.16
N GLN A 67 7.45 -4.56 14.20
CA GLN A 67 8.45 -3.95 15.09
C GLN A 67 9.70 -3.54 14.30
N ARG A 68 10.22 -4.44 13.44
CA ARG A 68 11.40 -4.16 12.62
C ARG A 68 11.12 -3.13 11.55
N LEU A 69 10.01 -3.24 10.82
CA LEU A 69 9.65 -2.25 9.80
C LEU A 69 9.50 -0.85 10.40
N GLN A 70 8.78 -0.70 11.51
CA GLN A 70 8.64 0.58 12.21
C GLN A 70 9.98 1.18 12.64
N THR A 71 10.93 0.32 13.06
CA THR A 71 12.30 0.75 13.40
C THR A 71 13.06 1.21 12.15
N LEU A 72 13.05 0.41 11.09
CA LEU A 72 13.79 0.68 9.85
C LEU A 72 13.25 1.91 9.08
N THR A 73 11.95 2.16 9.16
CA THR A 73 11.31 3.31 8.50
C THR A 73 11.10 4.51 9.42
N SER A 74 11.52 4.42 10.69
CA SER A 74 11.27 5.44 11.72
C SER A 74 9.80 5.88 11.78
N THR A 75 8.88 4.94 11.62
CA THR A 75 7.44 5.19 11.56
C THR A 75 6.76 4.45 12.70
N ARG A 76 5.85 5.11 13.42
CA ARG A 76 5.01 4.45 14.43
C ARG A 76 3.59 4.27 13.88
N LEU A 77 3.18 3.02 13.70
CA LEU A 77 1.83 2.68 13.23
C LEU A 77 0.88 2.59 14.44
N GLN A 78 -0.37 2.96 14.18
CA GLN A 78 -1.50 2.88 15.10
C GLN A 78 -2.51 1.89 14.54
N GLU A 79 -2.88 0.89 15.33
CA GLU A 79 -3.87 -0.10 14.91
C GLU A 79 -5.22 0.58 14.63
N GLY A 80 -5.88 0.21 13.54
CA GLY A 80 -7.15 0.78 13.10
C GLY A 80 -7.07 2.16 12.42
N ASP A 81 -5.95 2.88 12.55
CA ASP A 81 -5.79 4.23 11.99
C ASP A 81 -4.43 4.48 11.33
N SER A 82 -3.87 3.42 10.73
CA SER A 82 -2.67 3.56 9.92
C SER A 82 -2.76 2.84 8.58
N LEU A 83 -2.07 3.42 7.60
CA LEU A 83 -1.97 2.90 6.24
C LEU A 83 -0.55 2.43 5.95
N VAL A 84 -0.42 1.19 5.48
CA VAL A 84 0.83 0.68 4.91
C VAL A 84 0.72 0.67 3.39
N VAL A 85 1.60 1.40 2.72
CA VAL A 85 1.66 1.50 1.26
C VAL A 85 2.79 0.63 0.72
N PHE A 86 2.42 -0.35 -0.11
CA PHE A 86 3.33 -1.21 -0.87
C PHE A 86 3.48 -0.64 -2.28
N ASP A 87 4.46 0.23 -2.48
CA ASP A 87 4.68 0.92 -3.76
C ASP A 87 5.56 0.06 -4.69
N GLU A 88 5.14 -0.05 -5.95
CA GLU A 88 5.79 -0.89 -6.97
C GLU A 88 6.01 -2.35 -6.51
N VAL A 89 5.04 -2.92 -5.78
CA VAL A 89 5.13 -4.22 -5.09
C VAL A 89 5.49 -5.39 -6.01
N GLN A 90 5.24 -5.28 -7.32
CA GLN A 90 5.69 -6.28 -8.30
C GLN A 90 7.22 -6.44 -8.36
N ARG A 91 7.99 -5.50 -7.80
CA ARG A 91 9.44 -5.58 -7.63
C ARG A 91 9.87 -6.48 -6.48
N PHE A 92 8.94 -6.91 -5.63
CA PHE A 92 9.20 -7.81 -4.52
C PHE A 92 8.00 -8.73 -4.23
N PRO A 93 7.87 -9.84 -4.99
CA PRO A 93 6.77 -10.79 -4.84
C PRO A 93 6.51 -11.29 -3.40
N PRO A 94 7.51 -11.54 -2.53
CA PRO A 94 7.26 -11.99 -1.17
C PRO A 94 6.35 -11.06 -0.35
N ALA A 95 6.54 -9.74 -0.43
CA ALA A 95 5.65 -8.80 0.26
C ALA A 95 4.22 -8.85 -0.28
N ARG A 96 4.07 -9.05 -1.60
CA ARG A 96 2.75 -9.20 -2.22
C ARG A 96 2.03 -10.47 -1.77
N GLU A 97 2.74 -11.58 -1.65
CA GLU A 97 2.17 -12.85 -1.19
C GLU A 97 1.73 -12.77 0.27
N LEU A 98 2.50 -12.04 1.09
CA LEU A 98 2.18 -11.80 2.49
C LEU A 98 0.93 -10.92 2.66
N LEU A 99 0.63 -10.03 1.70
CA LEU A 99 -0.46 -9.06 1.78
C LEU A 99 -1.82 -9.67 2.13
N LYS A 100 -2.11 -10.90 1.68
CA LYS A 100 -3.34 -11.61 2.07
C LYS A 100 -3.43 -11.81 3.59
N HIS A 101 -2.33 -12.25 4.20
CA HIS A 101 -2.25 -12.50 5.64
C HIS A 101 -2.28 -11.19 6.43
N LEU A 102 -1.69 -10.12 5.88
CA LEU A 102 -1.74 -8.79 6.49
C LEU A 102 -3.16 -8.23 6.53
N VAL A 103 -3.91 -8.39 5.44
CA VAL A 103 -5.34 -8.00 5.39
C VAL A 103 -6.17 -8.86 6.37
N GLU A 104 -5.84 -10.14 6.53
CA GLU A 104 -6.52 -11.02 7.51
C GLU A 104 -6.18 -10.68 8.96
N ASP A 105 -4.95 -10.22 9.24
CA ASP A 105 -4.53 -9.72 10.55
C ASP A 105 -5.25 -8.42 10.93
N GLY A 106 -5.56 -7.56 9.95
CA GLY A 106 -6.54 -6.47 10.12
C GLY A 106 -6.09 -5.29 10.98
N ARG A 107 -4.85 -5.28 11.49
CA ARG A 107 -4.33 -4.18 12.32
C ARG A 107 -4.22 -2.86 11.57
N TYR A 108 -3.88 -2.92 10.28
CA TYR A 108 -3.67 -1.74 9.45
C TYR A 108 -4.44 -1.86 8.14
N HIS A 109 -4.66 -0.72 7.50
CA HIS A 109 -5.11 -0.70 6.12
C HIS A 109 -3.92 -0.85 5.18
N TYR A 110 -4.17 -1.46 4.01
CA TYR A 110 -3.13 -1.70 3.02
C TYR A 110 -3.51 -1.15 1.65
N LEU A 111 -2.55 -0.49 1.01
CA LEU A 111 -2.64 0.00 -0.36
C LEU A 111 -1.43 -0.51 -1.13
N GLU A 112 -1.64 -1.18 -2.26
CA GLU A 112 -0.57 -1.52 -3.20
C GLU A 112 -0.64 -0.66 -4.46
N THR A 113 0.51 -0.31 -5.02
CA THR A 113 0.59 0.27 -6.36
C THR A 113 1.32 -0.68 -7.31
N GLY A 114 0.97 -0.59 -8.59
CA GLY A 114 1.78 -1.21 -9.63
C GLY A 114 1.22 -0.97 -11.03
N SER A 115 1.87 -1.56 -12.04
CA SER A 115 1.47 -1.36 -13.43
C SER A 115 0.51 -2.45 -13.92
N LEU A 116 -0.49 -2.05 -14.73
CA LEU A 116 -1.56 -2.92 -15.25
C LEU A 116 -1.04 -4.18 -15.97
N VAL A 117 0.12 -4.08 -16.65
CA VAL A 117 0.75 -5.19 -17.39
C VAL A 117 1.31 -6.27 -16.45
N SER A 118 1.76 -5.88 -15.26
CA SER A 118 2.41 -6.80 -14.31
C SER A 118 1.45 -7.56 -13.39
N ILE A 119 0.19 -7.13 -13.26
CA ILE A 119 -0.70 -7.57 -12.18
C ILE A 119 -1.78 -8.58 -12.63
N ARG A 120 -1.89 -8.86 -13.94
CA ARG A 120 -2.88 -9.79 -14.54
C ARG A 120 -2.82 -11.26 -14.07
N ARG A 121 -2.16 -11.62 -12.96
CA ARG A 121 -1.86 -13.02 -12.62
C ARG A 121 -2.39 -13.63 -11.33
N ARG A 122 -3.10 -12.97 -10.40
CA ARG A 122 -3.73 -13.70 -9.27
C ARG A 122 -4.94 -12.97 -8.67
N ARG A 123 -6.04 -13.72 -8.44
CA ARG A 123 -7.23 -13.25 -7.70
C ARG A 123 -6.94 -13.28 -6.20
N ALA A 124 -6.84 -12.12 -5.58
CA ALA A 124 -6.98 -11.95 -4.13
C ALA A 124 -7.98 -10.81 -3.85
N ARG A 125 -8.41 -10.66 -2.59
CA ARG A 125 -9.41 -9.67 -2.16
C ARG A 125 -8.85 -8.24 -2.28
N PHE A 126 -9.02 -7.66 -3.46
CA PHE A 126 -8.62 -6.28 -3.75
C PHE A 126 -9.79 -5.50 -4.33
N VAL A 127 -9.90 -4.24 -3.93
CA VAL A 127 -10.67 -3.25 -4.70
C VAL A 127 -9.70 -2.59 -5.67
N LEU A 128 -10.01 -2.62 -6.97
CA LEU A 128 -9.19 -2.03 -8.02
C LEU A 128 -9.55 -0.56 -8.24
N TYR A 129 -8.56 0.31 -8.12
CA TYR A 129 -8.62 1.71 -8.49
C TYR A 129 -7.68 2.00 -9.67
N VAL A 130 -8.23 2.51 -10.77
CA VAL A 130 -7.44 2.84 -11.97
C VAL A 130 -7.13 4.34 -11.97
N ALA A 131 -5.86 4.68 -11.79
CA ALA A 131 -5.37 6.03 -11.97
C ALA A 131 -5.41 6.37 -13.47
N HIS A 132 -6.43 7.13 -13.89
CA HIS A 132 -6.56 7.62 -15.27
C HIS A 132 -5.38 8.52 -15.64
N GLN A 133 -4.99 8.51 -16.93
CA GLN A 133 -4.04 9.45 -17.52
C GLN A 133 -4.67 10.85 -17.60
N LEU A 134 -4.76 11.55 -16.48
CA LEU A 134 -5.13 12.96 -16.48
C LEU A 134 -3.87 13.83 -16.30
N PRO A 135 -3.78 14.99 -16.97
CA PRO A 135 -2.71 15.94 -16.71
C PRO A 135 -2.74 16.34 -15.23
N PHE A 136 -1.55 16.53 -14.63
CA PHE A 136 -1.33 16.75 -13.19
C PHE A 136 -2.27 17.80 -12.55
N ALA A 137 -2.76 18.77 -13.34
CA ALA A 137 -3.71 19.79 -12.92
C ALA A 137 -5.12 19.28 -12.59
N ALA A 138 -5.60 18.20 -13.22
CA ALA A 138 -6.93 17.67 -12.98
C ALA A 138 -7.03 16.83 -11.69
N LEU A 139 -5.90 16.36 -11.15
CA LEU A 139 -5.87 15.57 -9.91
C LEU A 139 -6.31 16.38 -8.67
N ILE A 140 -6.21 17.71 -8.72
CA ILE A 140 -6.58 18.60 -7.61
C ILE A 140 -8.11 18.80 -7.55
N ALA A 141 -8.81 18.65 -8.68
CA ALA A 141 -10.24 18.94 -8.77
C ALA A 141 -11.15 17.78 -8.33
N VAL A 142 -10.67 16.53 -8.40
CA VAL A 142 -11.49 15.33 -8.10
C VAL A 142 -11.55 15.01 -6.59
N ASP A 143 -10.67 15.61 -5.79
CA ASP A 143 -10.68 15.49 -4.31
C ASP A 143 -11.41 16.67 -3.61
N ALA A 144 -12.06 17.55 -4.38
CA ALA A 144 -12.72 18.76 -3.86
C ALA A 144 -14.26 18.69 -3.85
N TYR A 145 -14.86 17.53 -4.15
CA TYR A 145 -16.29 17.28 -4.09
C TYR A 145 -16.60 15.92 -3.48
#